data_AF-A0A1G5X8B9-F1
#
_entry.id   AF-A0A1G5X8B9-F1
#
_cell.length_a   1.000
_cell.length_b   1.000
_cell.length_c   1.000
_cell.angle_alpha   90.00
_cell.angle_beta   90.00
_cell.angle_gamma   90.00
#
_symmetry.space_group_name_H-M   'P 1'
#
loop_
_entity.id
_entity.type
_entity.pdbx_description
1 polymer ?
#
loop_
_entity_poly.entity_id
_entity_poly.type
_entity_poly.pdbx_seq_one_letter_code
_entity_poly.pdbx_strand_id
1 'polypeptide(L)'
;MNLKNILLVVAIIIIVIGTFTFLFSHQAHPKADSKIVITSDANLTEGDTFSVKLTDVNSTPISNQTLNVTIIDSTGKANQQTLTTNETGEASFEVDNSTLGNCVVKVKYGGNEKFNGCNFTDNIIINQKVIIKITNTTSVVFGENNTDQWSTNSYQPYSGNGSIITVEQ
;
A
#
# COMPACT_ATOMS: atom_id res chain seq x y z
N MET A 1 -46.98 -49.51 -32.72
CA MET A 1 -47.00 -48.20 -32.03
C MET A 1 -47.48 -47.16 -33.02
N ASN A 2 -48.44 -46.32 -32.65
CA ASN A 2 -49.14 -45.44 -33.59
C ASN A 2 -48.32 -44.16 -33.82
N LEU A 3 -48.43 -43.53 -35.00
CA LEU A 3 -47.68 -42.30 -35.34
C LEU A 3 -47.84 -41.19 -34.28
N LYS A 4 -49.04 -41.04 -33.71
CA LYS A 4 -49.33 -40.10 -32.61
C LYS A 4 -48.53 -40.42 -31.34
N ASN A 5 -48.38 -41.70 -31.01
CA ASN A 5 -47.64 -42.16 -29.84
C ASN A 5 -46.13 -42.01 -30.08
N ILE A 6 -45.65 -42.19 -31.31
CA ILE A 6 -44.25 -41.95 -31.67
C ILE A 6 -43.92 -40.46 -31.56
N LEU A 7 -44.77 -39.58 -32.12
CA LEU A 7 -44.58 -38.13 -32.07
C LEU A 7 -44.57 -37.61 -30.62
N LEU A 8 -45.48 -38.11 -29.78
CA LEU A 8 -45.55 -37.75 -28.36
C LEU A 8 -44.27 -38.15 -27.61
N VAL A 9 -43.74 -39.35 -27.86
CA VAL A 9 -42.51 -39.83 -27.23
C VAL A 9 -41.29 -39.01 -27.67
N VAL A 10 -41.20 -38.65 -28.95
CA VAL A 10 -40.10 -37.80 -29.47
C VAL A 10 -40.15 -36.40 -28.87
N ALA A 11 -41.35 -35.80 -28.74
CA ALA A 11 -41.51 -34.49 -28.12
C ALA A 11 -41.04 -34.49 -26.65
N ILE A 12 -41.35 -35.54 -25.89
CA ILE A 12 -40.91 -35.68 -24.50
C ILE A 12 -39.38 -35.80 -24.42
N ILE A 13 -38.76 -36.58 -25.31
CA ILE A 13 -37.29 -36.74 -25.33
C ILE A 13 -36.58 -35.41 -25.62
N ILE A 14 -37.09 -34.61 -26.56
CA ILE A 14 -36.51 -33.30 -26.88
C ILE A 14 -36.60 -32.34 -25.69
N ILE A 15 -37.73 -32.35 -24.97
CA ILE A 15 -37.92 -31.53 -23.76
C ILE A 15 -36.96 -31.98 -22.65
N VAL A 16 -36.78 -33.28 -22.45
CA VAL A 16 -35.87 -33.83 -21.43
C VAL A 16 -34.41 -33.47 -21.75
N ILE A 17 -33.98 -33.59 -23.01
CA ILE A 17 -32.62 -33.22 -23.42
C ILE A 17 -32.40 -31.71 -23.30
N GLY A 18 -33.36 -30.89 -23.75
CA GLY A 18 -33.27 -29.43 -23.69
C GLY A 18 -33.24 -28.89 -22.26
N THR A 19 -34.01 -29.48 -21.34
CA THR A 19 -33.97 -29.11 -19.92
C THR A 19 -32.67 -29.57 -19.25
N PHE A 20 -32.14 -30.74 -19.61
CA PHE A 20 -30.87 -31.22 -19.08
C PHE A 20 -29.72 -30.29 -19.50
N THR A 21 -29.59 -29.96 -20.79
CA THR A 21 -28.50 -29.07 -21.26
C THR A 21 -28.59 -27.66 -20.67
N PHE A 22 -29.79 -27.11 -20.50
CA PHE A 22 -30.00 -25.80 -19.87
C PHE A 22 -29.55 -25.76 -18.41
N LEU A 23 -29.67 -26.88 -17.68
CA LEU A 23 -29.21 -27.00 -16.29
C LEU A 23 -27.67 -27.07 -16.18
N PHE A 24 -26.96 -27.63 -17.17
CA PHE A 24 -25.49 -27.68 -17.17
C PHE A 24 -24.84 -26.33 -17.52
N SER A 25 -25.49 -25.48 -18.30
CA SER A 25 -24.95 -24.17 -18.71
C SER A 25 -24.87 -23.13 -17.58
N HIS A 26 -25.40 -23.41 -16.39
CA HIS A 26 -25.44 -22.48 -15.24
C HIS A 26 -24.47 -22.86 -14.10
N GLN A 27 -23.42 -23.63 -14.37
CA GLN A 27 -22.39 -23.93 -13.36
C GLN A 27 -21.52 -22.68 -13.14
N ALA A 28 -21.96 -21.79 -12.25
CA ALA A 28 -21.08 -20.78 -11.68
C ALA A 28 -20.00 -21.51 -10.88
N HIS A 29 -18.76 -21.50 -11.38
CA HIS A 29 -17.64 -22.02 -10.61
C HIS A 29 -17.51 -21.20 -9.32
N PRO A 30 -17.43 -21.85 -8.14
CA PRO A 30 -17.22 -21.13 -6.90
C PRO A 30 -15.89 -20.37 -6.99
N LYS A 31 -15.94 -19.06 -6.74
CA LYS A 31 -14.76 -18.19 -6.72
C LYS A 31 -13.92 -18.50 -5.49
N ALA A 32 -12.59 -18.43 -5.64
CA ALA A 32 -11.67 -18.54 -4.51
C ALA A 32 -11.63 -17.24 -3.71
N ASP A 33 -11.51 -17.34 -2.40
CA ASP A 33 -11.34 -16.16 -1.55
C ASP A 33 -9.94 -15.56 -1.68
N SER A 34 -9.87 -14.23 -1.57
CA SER A 34 -8.64 -13.46 -1.64
C SER A 34 -8.34 -12.74 -0.33
N LYS A 35 -7.07 -12.38 -0.16
CA LYS A 35 -6.53 -11.73 1.03
C LYS A 35 -5.51 -10.67 0.63
N ILE A 36 -5.59 -9.51 1.27
CA ILE A 36 -4.55 -8.48 1.20
C ILE A 36 -3.71 -8.54 2.47
N VAL A 37 -2.40 -8.38 2.32
CA VAL A 37 -1.43 -8.32 3.42
C VAL A 37 -0.53 -7.10 3.21
N ILE A 38 -0.36 -6.26 4.24
CA ILE A 38 0.68 -5.21 4.22
C ILE A 38 2.03 -5.88 4.43
N THR A 39 3.01 -5.49 3.61
CA THR A 39 4.38 -6.01 3.66
C THR A 39 5.43 -4.95 4.02
N SER A 40 5.05 -3.66 4.02
CA SER A 40 5.89 -2.56 4.50
C SER A 40 5.80 -2.38 6.03
N ASP A 41 6.68 -1.54 6.59
CA ASP A 41 6.59 -1.12 8.00
C ASP A 41 5.31 -0.29 8.25
N ALA A 42 4.87 -0.26 9.51
CA ALA A 42 3.78 0.60 9.97
C ALA A 42 4.24 2.05 10.20
N ASN A 43 5.54 2.30 10.35
CA ASN A 43 6.15 3.61 10.53
C ASN A 43 7.01 3.94 9.31
N LEU A 44 6.47 4.73 8.42
CA LEU A 44 7.11 5.14 7.18
C LEU A 44 7.60 6.58 7.30
N THR A 45 8.59 6.92 6.50
CA THR A 45 9.08 8.29 6.28
C THR A 45 8.80 8.67 4.83
N GLU A 46 8.65 9.96 4.55
CA GLU A 46 8.60 10.46 3.17
C GLU A 46 9.74 9.91 2.32
N GLY A 47 9.39 9.35 1.15
CA GLY A 47 10.30 8.63 0.25
C GLY A 47 10.43 7.13 0.54
N ASP A 48 9.87 6.62 1.64
CA ASP A 48 9.76 5.17 1.86
C ASP A 48 8.69 4.56 0.95
N THR A 49 8.78 3.25 0.75
CA THR A 49 7.84 2.49 -0.08
C THR A 49 6.79 1.79 0.77
N PHE A 50 5.52 2.18 0.62
CA PHE A 50 4.41 1.39 1.13
C PHE A 50 4.16 0.21 0.20
N SER A 51 4.00 -0.99 0.75
CA SER A 51 3.86 -2.22 -0.04
C SER A 51 2.77 -3.13 0.51
N VAL A 52 2.04 -3.77 -0.41
CA VAL A 52 1.02 -4.78 -0.12
C VAL A 52 1.18 -5.98 -1.04
N LYS A 53 0.66 -7.11 -0.58
CA LYS A 53 0.57 -8.35 -1.36
C LYS A 53 -0.88 -8.83 -1.42
N LEU A 54 -1.35 -9.15 -2.62
CA LEU A 54 -2.63 -9.81 -2.86
C LEU A 54 -2.39 -11.30 -3.10
N THR A 55 -3.03 -12.13 -2.28
CA THR A 55 -2.97 -13.60 -2.40
C THR A 55 -4.37 -14.20 -2.37
N ASP A 56 -4.48 -15.47 -2.73
CA ASP A 56 -5.59 -16.29 -2.26
C ASP A 56 -5.44 -16.62 -0.76
N VAL A 57 -6.41 -17.32 -0.19
CA VAL A 57 -6.35 -17.79 1.21
C VAL A 57 -5.21 -18.77 1.50
N ASN A 58 -4.67 -19.43 0.48
CA ASN A 58 -3.54 -20.35 0.58
C ASN A 58 -2.18 -19.66 0.38
N SER A 59 -2.15 -18.33 0.34
CA SER A 59 -0.96 -17.50 0.09
C SER A 59 -0.39 -17.62 -1.33
N THR A 60 -1.16 -18.13 -2.30
CA THR A 60 -0.81 -18.09 -3.71
C THR A 60 -0.94 -16.65 -4.23
N PRO A 61 0.09 -16.07 -4.87
CA PRO A 61 0.01 -14.72 -5.42
C PRO A 61 -1.09 -14.53 -6.46
N ILE A 62 -1.72 -13.36 -6.46
CA ILE A 62 -2.67 -12.95 -7.50
C ILE A 62 -2.12 -11.71 -8.23
N SER A 63 -1.63 -11.92 -9.44
CA SER A 63 -0.97 -10.90 -10.26
C SER A 63 -1.92 -10.13 -11.19
N ASN A 64 -1.47 -8.98 -11.67
CA ASN A 64 -2.16 -8.09 -12.61
C ASN A 64 -3.55 -7.62 -12.16
N GLN A 65 -3.74 -7.49 -10.85
CA GLN A 65 -5.00 -7.05 -10.27
C GLN A 65 -4.93 -5.61 -9.78
N THR A 66 -6.03 -4.88 -10.00
CA THR A 66 -6.18 -3.50 -9.55
C THR A 66 -6.58 -3.43 -8.08
N LEU A 67 -5.80 -2.71 -7.29
CA LEU A 67 -6.07 -2.38 -5.89
C LEU A 67 -6.38 -0.88 -5.77
N ASN A 68 -7.49 -0.56 -5.11
CA ASN A 68 -7.82 0.82 -4.76
C ASN A 68 -7.36 1.07 -3.32
N VAL A 69 -6.39 1.95 -3.15
CA VAL A 69 -5.84 2.34 -1.86
C VAL A 69 -6.38 3.71 -1.49
N THR A 70 -6.82 3.87 -0.26
CA THR A 70 -7.23 5.15 0.33
C THR A 70 -6.46 5.38 1.61
N ILE A 71 -5.75 6.49 1.69
CA ILE A 71 -5.05 6.93 2.91
C ILE A 71 -5.86 8.08 3.50
N ILE A 72 -6.23 7.96 4.77
CA ILE A 72 -7.02 8.96 5.49
C ILE A 72 -6.15 9.52 6.60
N ASP A 73 -5.85 10.81 6.58
CA ASP A 73 -5.06 11.46 7.62
C ASP A 73 -5.88 11.73 8.90
N SER A 74 -5.20 12.22 9.94
CA SER A 74 -5.83 12.58 11.22
C SER A 74 -6.89 13.68 11.13
N THR A 75 -6.91 14.48 10.04
CA THR A 75 -7.92 15.51 9.79
C THR A 75 -9.15 14.96 9.06
N GLY A 76 -9.09 13.70 8.61
CA GLY A 76 -10.12 13.04 7.84
C GLY A 76 -10.02 13.25 6.32
N LYS A 77 -8.96 13.92 5.84
CA LYS A 77 -8.71 14.10 4.41
C LYS A 77 -8.28 12.76 3.82
N ALA A 78 -8.94 12.36 2.74
CA ALA A 78 -8.66 11.11 2.05
C ALA A 78 -7.88 11.35 0.75
N ASN A 79 -6.78 10.62 0.55
CA ASN A 79 -6.07 10.52 -0.70
C ASN A 79 -6.29 9.12 -1.30
N GLN A 80 -6.65 9.06 -2.59
CA GLN A 80 -6.95 7.80 -3.28
C GLN A 80 -5.94 7.55 -4.39
N GLN A 81 -5.55 6.29 -4.53
CA GLN A 81 -4.61 5.84 -5.55
C GLN A 81 -4.95 4.43 -6.00
N THR A 82 -4.51 4.13 -7.21
CA THR A 82 -4.75 2.84 -7.87
C THR A 82 -3.42 2.17 -8.11
N LEU A 83 -3.27 0.95 -7.61
CA LEU A 83 -2.08 0.13 -7.82
C LEU A 83 -2.43 -1.12 -8.62
N THR A 84 -1.44 -1.70 -9.30
CA THR A 84 -1.58 -2.97 -10.01
C THR A 84 -0.58 -3.97 -9.44
N THR A 85 -1.06 -5.15 -9.07
CA THR A 85 -0.17 -6.20 -8.55
C THR A 85 0.73 -6.77 -9.66
N ASN A 86 2.00 -7.00 -9.33
CA ASN A 86 2.98 -7.63 -10.22
C ASN A 86 2.84 -9.16 -10.22
N GLU A 87 3.77 -9.87 -10.86
CA GLU A 87 3.79 -11.34 -10.95
C GLU A 87 3.84 -12.06 -9.58
N THR A 88 4.44 -11.43 -8.56
CA THR A 88 4.51 -11.96 -7.20
C THR A 88 3.33 -11.54 -6.34
N GLY A 89 2.31 -10.91 -6.94
CA GLY A 89 1.11 -10.41 -6.25
C GLY A 89 1.34 -9.13 -5.47
N GLU A 90 2.50 -8.49 -5.61
CA GLU A 90 2.89 -7.30 -4.86
C GLU A 90 2.54 -6.02 -5.61
N ALA A 91 2.13 -5.01 -4.86
CA ALA A 91 1.87 -3.66 -5.37
C ALA A 91 2.38 -2.64 -4.36
N SER A 92 2.95 -1.54 -4.84
CA SER A 92 3.56 -0.53 -3.99
C SER A 92 3.45 0.86 -4.57
N PHE A 93 3.66 1.86 -3.72
CA PHE A 93 3.84 3.26 -4.09
C PHE A 93 4.83 3.93 -3.13
N GLU A 94 5.45 5.00 -3.59
CA GLU A 94 6.32 5.84 -2.76
C GLU A 94 5.47 6.81 -1.94
N VAL A 95 5.74 6.89 -0.64
CA VAL A 95 5.02 7.77 0.28
C VAL A 95 5.47 9.21 0.08
N ASP A 96 4.52 10.09 -0.22
CA ASP A 96 4.73 11.53 -0.33
C ASP A 96 4.34 12.27 0.96
N ASN A 97 4.47 13.60 0.94
CA ASN A 97 4.12 14.47 2.07
C ASN A 97 2.63 14.87 2.10
N SER A 98 1.76 14.23 1.29
CA SER A 98 0.36 14.65 1.18
C SER A 98 -0.50 14.24 2.39
N THR A 99 -0.05 13.23 3.13
CA THR A 99 -0.69 12.68 4.34
C THR A 99 0.37 12.34 5.38
N LEU A 100 0.65 13.27 6.30
CA LEU A 100 1.62 13.09 7.40
C LEU A 100 0.92 12.74 8.71
N GLY A 101 1.65 12.07 9.60
CA GLY A 101 1.22 11.67 10.93
C GLY A 101 0.44 10.35 10.95
N ASN A 102 -0.43 10.20 11.95
CA ASN A 102 -1.27 9.01 12.11
C ASN A 102 -2.31 8.95 11.00
N CYS A 103 -2.27 7.88 10.21
CA CYS A 103 -3.13 7.67 9.06
C CYS A 103 -3.83 6.31 9.14
N VAL A 104 -5.01 6.22 8.53
CA VAL A 104 -5.71 4.96 8.28
C VAL A 104 -5.57 4.63 6.80
N VAL A 105 -4.97 3.48 6.48
CA VAL A 105 -4.90 2.96 5.11
C VAL A 105 -6.01 1.94 4.92
N LYS A 106 -6.75 2.09 3.82
CA LYS A 106 -7.75 1.15 3.36
C LYS A 106 -7.35 0.65 1.99
N VAL A 107 -7.30 -0.66 1.79
CA VAL A 107 -6.99 -1.29 0.51
C VAL A 107 -8.16 -2.16 0.10
N LYS A 108 -8.64 -1.97 -1.14
CA LYS A 108 -9.77 -2.70 -1.68
C LYS A 108 -9.42 -3.38 -2.99
N TYR A 109 -9.66 -4.68 -3.03
CA TYR A 109 -9.67 -5.48 -4.24
C TYR A 109 -11.11 -5.83 -4.63
N GLY A 110 -11.52 -5.49 -5.85
CA GLY A 110 -12.89 -5.70 -6.33
C GLY A 110 -13.27 -7.15 -6.63
N GLY A 111 -12.29 -8.06 -6.73
CA GLY A 111 -12.51 -9.42 -7.22
C GLY A 111 -12.51 -9.49 -8.76
N ASN A 112 -12.65 -10.70 -9.29
CA ASN A 112 -12.81 -10.98 -10.71
C ASN A 112 -13.66 -12.25 -10.91
N GLU A 113 -13.61 -12.86 -12.09
CA GLU A 113 -14.34 -14.11 -12.38
C GLU A 113 -13.87 -15.31 -11.55
N LYS A 114 -12.61 -15.32 -11.13
CA LYS A 114 -11.96 -16.43 -10.40
C LYS A 114 -11.88 -16.21 -8.89
N PHE A 115 -11.77 -14.96 -8.45
CA PHE A 115 -11.51 -14.58 -7.07
C PHE A 115 -12.57 -13.62 -6.53
N ASN A 116 -12.99 -13.83 -5.30
CA ASN A 116 -13.79 -12.87 -4.55
C ASN A 116 -12.98 -11.61 -4.25
N GLY A 117 -13.66 -10.47 -4.12
CA GLY A 117 -13.03 -9.24 -3.65
C GLY A 117 -12.76 -9.31 -2.14
N CYS A 118 -11.78 -8.52 -1.70
CA CYS A 118 -11.45 -8.39 -0.28
C CYS A 118 -11.09 -6.94 0.06
N ASN A 119 -11.12 -6.63 1.35
CA ASN A 119 -10.77 -5.31 1.86
C ASN A 119 -9.84 -5.49 3.05
N PHE A 120 -8.93 -4.54 3.22
CA PHE A 120 -8.01 -4.48 4.34
C PHE A 120 -7.97 -3.05 4.88
N THR A 121 -7.80 -2.91 6.19
CA THR A 121 -7.70 -1.61 6.85
C THR A 121 -6.72 -1.71 8.00
N ASP A 122 -5.80 -0.75 8.07
CA ASP A 122 -4.81 -0.69 9.15
C ASP A 122 -4.37 0.75 9.42
N ASN A 123 -3.74 0.96 10.57
CA ASN A 123 -3.18 2.24 10.97
C ASN A 123 -1.69 2.27 10.67
N ILE A 124 -1.21 3.37 10.09
CA ILE A 124 0.21 3.62 9.86
C ILE A 124 0.58 5.03 10.33
N ILE A 125 1.86 5.28 10.48
CA ILE A 125 2.43 6.59 10.78
C ILE A 125 3.34 6.99 9.62
N ILE A 126 3.12 8.17 9.05
CA ILE A 126 3.98 8.74 8.01
C ILE A 126 4.71 9.95 8.58
N ASN A 127 6.04 9.86 8.68
CA ASN A 127 6.90 10.91 9.19
C ASN A 127 7.43 11.76 8.04
N GLN A 128 7.59 13.06 8.29
CA GLN A 128 8.28 13.94 7.36
C GLN A 128 9.77 13.60 7.30
N LYS A 129 10.37 13.65 6.11
CA LYS A 129 11.82 13.46 5.97
C LYS A 129 12.56 14.74 6.37
N VAL A 130 13.49 14.64 7.34
CA VAL A 130 14.34 15.76 7.75
C VAL A 130 15.71 15.65 7.08
N ILE A 131 16.08 16.62 6.26
CA ILE A 131 17.39 16.67 5.59
C ILE A 131 18.20 17.85 6.16
N ILE A 132 19.28 17.55 6.88
CA ILE A 132 20.22 18.57 7.37
C ILE A 132 21.33 18.74 6.33
N LYS A 133 21.32 19.86 5.62
CA LYS A 133 22.43 20.25 4.72
C LYS A 133 23.45 21.07 5.51
N ILE A 134 24.59 20.46 5.84
CA ILE A 134 25.72 21.18 6.44
C ILE A 134 26.52 21.79 5.28
N THR A 135 26.47 23.11 5.14
CA THR A 135 27.06 23.81 4.00
C THR A 135 28.47 24.34 4.26
N ASN A 136 29.01 24.25 5.49
CA ASN A 136 30.37 24.71 5.79
C ASN A 136 31.14 23.69 6.65
N THR A 137 32.12 23.03 6.02
CA THR A 137 33.14 22.22 6.70
C THR A 137 34.25 23.14 7.20
N THR A 138 34.07 23.78 8.36
CA THR A 138 35.23 24.22 9.15
C THR A 138 35.57 23.09 10.09
N SER A 139 36.74 22.48 9.88
CA SER A 139 37.29 21.36 10.64
C SER A 139 36.95 21.44 12.12
N VAL A 140 36.21 20.47 12.64
CA VAL A 140 36.01 20.32 14.08
C VAL A 140 37.33 19.85 14.67
N VAL A 141 38.13 20.78 15.18
CA VAL A 141 39.26 20.45 16.04
C VAL A 141 38.68 20.23 17.44
N PHE A 142 38.57 18.97 17.85
CA PHE A 142 38.33 18.65 19.26
C PHE A 142 39.65 18.91 20.01
N GLY A 143 39.78 20.08 20.62
CA GLY A 143 40.83 20.35 21.58
C GLY A 143 40.59 19.51 22.84
N GLU A 144 41.46 18.53 23.09
CA GLU A 144 41.48 17.80 24.36
C GLU A 144 41.72 18.79 25.50
N ASN A 145 40.76 18.92 26.42
CA ASN A 145 40.94 19.69 27.64
C ASN A 145 41.83 18.89 28.61
N ASN A 146 43.08 19.31 28.78
CA ASN A 146 43.84 19.02 29.99
C ASN A 146 44.28 20.34 30.66
N THR A 147 44.11 20.36 31.97
CA THR A 147 44.06 21.50 32.89
C THR A 147 45.40 22.20 33.16
N ASP A 148 45.26 23.49 33.50
CA ASP A 148 46.12 24.37 34.31
C ASP A 148 47.05 25.40 33.65
N GLN A 149 46.88 26.65 34.15
CA GLN A 149 47.79 27.80 34.25
C GLN A 149 47.33 29.09 33.53
N TRP A 150 46.98 30.09 34.35
CA TRP A 150 46.71 31.49 34.02
C TRP A 150 47.97 32.20 33.49
N SER A 151 47.86 32.94 32.38
CA SER A 151 48.57 34.21 32.22
C SER A 151 47.94 35.10 31.12
N THR A 152 48.26 36.39 31.19
CA THR A 152 47.49 37.58 30.81
C THR A 152 47.59 38.05 29.34
N ASN A 153 46.43 38.50 28.84
CA ASN A 153 46.17 39.70 28.02
C ASN A 153 46.64 39.78 26.54
N SER A 154 45.68 39.83 25.61
CA SER A 154 45.43 41.03 24.78
C SER A 154 44.06 40.93 24.09
N TYR A 155 43.31 42.02 24.15
CA TYR A 155 41.99 42.19 23.53
C TYR A 155 42.03 42.02 22.01
N GLN A 156 41.14 41.19 21.45
CA GLN A 156 40.61 41.32 20.09
C GLN A 156 39.10 41.00 20.11
N PRO A 157 38.25 41.75 19.39
CA PRO A 157 36.80 41.73 19.57
C PRO A 157 36.20 40.41 19.12
N TYR A 158 35.40 39.79 20.00
CA TYR A 158 34.48 38.73 19.60
C TYR A 158 33.36 39.34 18.75
N SER A 159 33.48 39.23 17.43
CA SER A 159 32.33 39.31 16.53
C SER A 159 31.68 37.93 16.50
N GLY A 160 30.84 37.65 17.48
CA GLY A 160 30.00 36.46 17.46
C GLY A 160 28.99 36.56 16.33
N ASN A 161 29.27 35.89 15.20
CA ASN A 161 28.21 35.54 14.26
C ASN A 161 27.33 34.49 14.94
N GLY A 162 26.27 34.97 15.59
CA GLY A 162 25.19 34.12 16.06
C GLY A 162 24.66 33.29 14.89
N SER A 163 24.53 31.99 15.09
CA SER A 163 23.81 31.12 14.16
C SER A 163 22.36 31.60 14.11
N ILE A 164 21.95 32.15 12.98
CA ILE A 164 20.52 32.35 12.70
C ILE A 164 19.97 30.97 12.38
N ILE A 165 19.20 30.42 13.31
CA ILE A 165 18.37 29.24 13.06
C ILE A 165 17.15 29.75 12.30
N THR A 166 17.18 29.65 10.97
CA THR A 166 15.95 29.81 10.18
C THR A 166 15.31 28.44 10.05
N VAL A 167 14.18 28.24 10.74
CA VAL A 167 13.28 27.12 10.45
C VAL A 167 12.46 27.55 9.24
N GLU A 168 12.72 26.99 8.07
CA GLU A 168 11.80 27.11 6.94
C GLU A 168 10.67 26.07 7.14
N GLN A 169 9.43 26.55 7.11
CA GLN A 169 8.20 25.76 7.27
C GLN A 169 7.81 25.08 5.96
#